data_AF-G2XQU2-F1
#
_entry.id   AF-G2XQU2-F1
#
_cell.length_a   1.000
_cell.length_b   1.000
_cell.length_c   1.000
_cell.angle_alpha   90.00
_cell.angle_beta   90.00
_cell.angle_gamma   90.00
#
_symmetry.space_group_name_H-M   'P 1'
#
loop_
_entity.id
_entity.type
_entity.pdbx_description
1 polymer ?
#
loop_
_entity_poly.entity_id
_entity_poly.type
_entity_poly.pdbx_seq_one_letter_code
_entity_poly.pdbx_strand_id
1 'polypeptide(L)'
;MSSLVPSHVAAEAKGSTILRESIDINHCTPISDDNQNTNQSSNTDNSSVPPPPPPPPPPPPIFPKSFTLANIPPAPSPPSLGPPDTFLVELLTYNGHPYKDHWAYFIRSPSNPSVGVRLHATGDVRNGFRFEIQLDYNLYTTEDIPTKRISLQWVDGGKIPNEGLCEADVDMYNRAICSFEESVRRAEVPGKTLNSLGEENHLGKKIIQKDCQSWLVEAADHLVQDGIFDPEVAGFLHAVKQ
;
A
#
# COMPACT_ATOMS: atom_id res chain seq x y z
N MET A 1 48.80 46.71 -6.21
CA MET A 1 49.51 45.47 -5.86
C MET A 1 48.53 44.57 -5.12
N SER A 2 48.34 43.37 -5.67
CA SER A 2 47.88 42.11 -5.06
C SER A 2 46.47 41.98 -4.46
N SER A 3 45.66 41.26 -5.24
CA SER A 3 44.56 40.35 -4.92
C SER A 3 44.76 39.50 -3.65
N LEU A 4 43.66 39.14 -2.98
CA LEU A 4 43.43 37.77 -2.48
C LEU A 4 41.95 37.53 -2.13
N VAL A 5 41.40 36.50 -2.76
CA VAL A 5 40.09 35.86 -2.52
C VAL A 5 40.30 34.72 -1.50
N PRO A 6 39.31 34.38 -0.66
CA PRO A 6 39.18 33.03 -0.10
C PRO A 6 37.90 32.38 -0.66
N SER A 7 38.00 31.47 -1.62
CA SER A 7 38.22 30.01 -1.48
C SER A 7 37.10 29.28 -0.74
N HIS A 8 36.25 28.65 -1.55
CA HIS A 8 35.28 27.61 -1.18
C HIS A 8 35.94 26.50 -0.36
N VAL A 9 35.26 26.04 0.70
CA VAL A 9 35.48 24.73 1.30
C VAL A 9 34.15 23.96 1.20
N ALA A 10 34.25 22.78 0.58
CA ALA A 10 33.16 21.87 0.31
C ALA A 10 32.59 21.27 1.60
N ALA A 11 31.26 21.25 1.71
CA ALA A 11 30.57 20.41 2.69
C ALA A 11 30.49 19.00 2.10
N GLU A 12 31.15 18.05 2.76
CA GLU A 12 31.00 16.62 2.50
C GLU A 12 29.55 16.20 2.76
N ALA A 13 28.85 15.82 1.69
CA ALA A 13 27.61 15.07 1.78
C ALA A 13 27.93 13.66 2.29
N LYS A 14 27.67 13.42 3.58
CA LYS A 14 27.67 12.07 4.13
C LYS A 14 26.49 11.32 3.54
N GLY A 15 26.81 10.23 2.83
CA GLY A 15 25.89 9.43 2.04
C GLY A 15 24.70 8.92 2.83
N SER A 16 23.53 9.03 2.21
CA SER A 16 22.31 8.35 2.63
C SER A 16 22.52 6.85 2.43
N THR A 17 22.61 6.11 3.53
CA THR A 17 22.66 4.66 3.53
C THR A 17 21.26 4.16 3.18
N ILE A 18 21.07 3.80 1.90
CA ILE A 18 19.90 3.09 1.41
C ILE A 18 19.92 1.68 2.02
N LEU A 19 19.12 1.44 3.06
CA LEU A 19 18.73 0.08 3.43
C LEU A 19 17.62 -0.36 2.47
N ARG A 20 18.04 -1.01 1.37
CA ARG A 20 17.19 -1.81 0.49
C ARG A 20 16.88 -3.12 1.23
N GLU A 21 15.66 -3.29 1.71
CA GLU A 21 15.16 -4.64 2.00
C GLU A 21 14.14 -5.01 0.92
N SER A 22 14.66 -5.60 -0.16
CA SER A 22 13.88 -6.29 -1.18
C SER A 22 13.78 -7.75 -0.75
N ILE A 23 12.60 -8.20 -0.33
CA ILE A 23 12.35 -9.63 -0.09
C ILE A 23 11.54 -10.16 -1.26
N ASP A 24 12.22 -10.91 -2.13
CA ASP A 24 11.62 -11.72 -3.18
C ASP A 24 11.01 -12.99 -2.55
N ILE A 25 9.68 -13.12 -2.58
CA ILE A 25 9.01 -14.37 -2.19
C ILE A 25 8.94 -15.26 -3.44
N ASN A 26 9.96 -16.09 -3.63
CA ASN A 26 9.93 -17.21 -4.57
C ASN A 26 9.70 -18.54 -3.82
N HIS A 27 8.61 -19.20 -4.19
CA HIS A 27 8.40 -20.66 -4.26
C HIS A 27 8.76 -21.56 -3.06
N CYS A 28 7.73 -22.12 -2.43
CA CYS A 28 7.76 -23.49 -1.91
C CYS A 28 6.52 -24.25 -2.41
N THR A 29 6.71 -25.04 -3.46
CA THR A 29 5.84 -26.16 -3.83
C THR A 29 6.26 -27.38 -3.00
N PRO A 30 5.33 -28.14 -2.41
CA PRO A 30 5.61 -29.52 -2.03
C PRO A 30 5.37 -30.45 -3.22
N ILE A 31 6.37 -31.29 -3.41
CA ILE A 31 6.47 -32.43 -4.33
C ILE A 31 5.36 -33.45 -4.04
N SER A 32 4.65 -33.88 -5.09
CA SER A 32 3.89 -35.13 -5.11
C SER A 32 4.84 -36.32 -5.01
N ASP A 33 4.45 -37.33 -4.23
CA ASP A 33 4.81 -38.71 -4.55
C ASP A 33 3.60 -39.63 -4.32
N ASP A 34 3.38 -40.45 -5.35
CA ASP A 34 2.43 -41.54 -5.48
C ASP A 34 2.54 -42.57 -4.35
N ASN A 35 1.41 -43.19 -3.96
CA ASN A 35 1.43 -44.64 -3.79
C ASN A 35 0.05 -45.29 -3.94
N GLN A 36 0.06 -46.33 -4.77
CA GLN A 36 -1.05 -47.19 -5.16
C GLN A 36 -1.60 -48.02 -3.99
N ASN A 37 -2.91 -48.32 -3.97
CA ASN A 37 -3.33 -49.70 -3.68
C ASN A 37 -4.75 -50.09 -4.17
N THR A 38 -4.73 -51.20 -4.92
CA THR A 38 -5.69 -52.28 -5.26
C THR A 38 -7.20 -52.28 -4.88
N ASN A 39 -7.99 -52.64 -5.91
CA ASN A 39 -9.10 -53.60 -6.00
C ASN A 39 -10.14 -53.72 -4.87
N GLN A 40 -11.42 -53.49 -5.19
CA GLN A 40 -12.46 -54.54 -5.15
C GLN A 40 -13.82 -54.06 -5.69
N SER A 41 -14.41 -54.89 -6.54
CA SER A 41 -15.79 -54.79 -7.03
C SER A 41 -16.76 -55.31 -5.97
N SER A 42 -17.82 -54.56 -5.68
CA SER A 42 -19.11 -55.14 -5.29
C SER A 42 -20.25 -54.16 -5.63
N ASN A 43 -21.12 -54.61 -6.53
CA ASN A 43 -22.42 -53.99 -6.78
C ASN A 43 -23.33 -54.26 -5.58
N THR A 44 -23.94 -53.21 -5.02
CA THR A 44 -25.23 -53.36 -4.33
C THR A 44 -26.11 -52.15 -4.61
N ASP A 45 -27.27 -52.46 -5.14
CA ASP A 45 -28.40 -51.61 -5.47
C ASP A 45 -28.99 -50.97 -4.20
N ASN A 46 -29.22 -49.65 -4.17
CA ASN A 46 -30.25 -49.04 -3.34
C ASN A 46 -30.47 -47.53 -3.64
N SER A 47 -31.65 -47.25 -4.20
CA SER A 47 -32.49 -46.07 -3.96
C SER A 47 -31.83 -44.68 -4.07
N SER A 48 -31.90 -44.12 -5.26
CA SER A 48 -31.57 -42.73 -5.61
C SER A 48 -32.53 -41.72 -4.98
N VAL A 49 -32.11 -41.12 -3.85
CA VAL A 49 -32.65 -39.83 -3.41
C VAL A 49 -31.83 -38.73 -4.12
N PRO A 50 -32.47 -37.76 -4.82
CA PRO A 50 -31.73 -36.67 -5.44
C PRO A 50 -31.07 -35.80 -4.36
N PRO A 51 -29.83 -35.32 -4.57
CA PRO A 51 -29.17 -34.42 -3.63
C PRO A 51 -30.01 -33.15 -3.43
N PRO A 52 -30.04 -32.56 -2.22
CA PRO A 52 -30.71 -31.29 -2.01
C PRO A 52 -30.08 -30.21 -2.91
N PRO A 53 -30.87 -29.24 -3.40
CA PRO A 53 -30.34 -28.16 -4.20
C PRO A 53 -29.27 -27.38 -3.40
N PRO A 54 -28.22 -26.88 -4.05
CA PRO A 54 -27.22 -26.06 -3.39
C PRO A 54 -27.87 -24.82 -2.76
N PRO A 55 -27.37 -24.35 -1.60
CA PRO A 55 -27.85 -23.12 -1.01
C PRO A 55 -27.67 -21.96 -2.00
N PRO A 56 -28.59 -20.98 -2.01
CA PRO A 56 -28.46 -19.82 -2.88
C PRO A 56 -27.13 -19.11 -2.58
N PRO A 57 -26.44 -18.58 -3.60
CA PRO A 57 -25.22 -17.83 -3.40
C PRO A 57 -25.49 -16.63 -2.46
N PRO A 58 -24.53 -16.27 -1.60
CA PRO A 58 -24.66 -15.07 -0.78
C PRO A 58 -24.91 -13.86 -1.68
N PRO A 59 -25.75 -12.90 -1.25
CA PRO A 59 -25.96 -11.67 -2.01
C PRO A 59 -24.60 -10.99 -2.25
N PRO A 60 -24.36 -10.41 -3.44
CA PRO A 60 -23.14 -9.68 -3.69
C PRO A 60 -22.99 -8.56 -2.65
N PRO A 61 -21.77 -8.21 -2.22
CA PRO A 61 -21.55 -7.06 -1.37
C PRO A 61 -22.19 -5.85 -2.03
N ILE A 62 -23.07 -5.18 -1.29
CA ILE A 62 -23.68 -3.93 -1.73
C ILE A 62 -22.57 -2.87 -1.67
N PHE A 63 -21.81 -2.74 -2.76
CA PHE A 63 -20.96 -1.58 -2.95
C PHE A 63 -21.89 -0.40 -3.24
N PRO A 64 -21.81 0.71 -2.48
CA PRO A 64 -22.61 1.89 -2.76
C PRO A 64 -22.36 2.40 -4.18
N LYS A 65 -23.44 2.88 -4.79
CA LYS A 65 -23.55 3.36 -6.18
C LYS A 65 -22.38 4.25 -6.59
N SER A 66 -21.96 4.08 -7.84
CA SER A 66 -20.99 4.91 -8.56
C SER A 66 -21.15 6.40 -8.23
N PHE A 67 -20.11 6.97 -7.62
CA PHE A 67 -20.03 8.37 -7.27
C PHE A 67 -19.99 9.22 -8.56
N THR A 68 -21.00 10.06 -8.73
CA THR A 68 -21.01 11.10 -9.76
C THR A 68 -20.08 12.22 -9.30
N LEU A 69 -19.33 12.85 -10.22
CA LEU A 69 -18.31 13.89 -9.97
C LEU A 69 -18.78 15.07 -9.07
N ALA A 70 -20.09 15.25 -8.90
CA ALA A 70 -20.69 16.27 -8.02
C ALA A 70 -20.66 15.93 -6.51
N ASN A 71 -20.29 14.70 -6.12
CA ASN A 71 -20.34 14.23 -4.73
C ASN A 71 -18.97 13.78 -4.18
N ILE A 72 -17.86 14.31 -4.71
CA ILE A 72 -16.54 14.02 -4.12
C ILE A 72 -16.52 14.63 -2.71
N PRO A 73 -16.25 13.86 -1.64
CA PRO A 73 -16.08 14.39 -0.30
C PRO A 73 -15.03 15.52 -0.30
N PRO A 74 -15.22 16.57 0.51
CA PRO A 74 -14.17 17.57 0.65
C PRO A 74 -12.88 16.91 1.12
N ALA A 75 -11.74 17.45 0.68
CA ALA A 75 -10.45 16.97 1.16
C ALA A 75 -10.38 17.07 2.69
N PRO A 76 -9.83 16.06 3.38
CA PRO A 76 -9.57 16.15 4.80
C PRO A 76 -8.77 17.42 5.11
N SER A 77 -9.13 18.10 6.18
CA SER A 77 -8.47 19.32 6.64
C SER A 77 -8.20 19.19 8.14
N PRO A 78 -7.27 18.32 8.54
CA PRO A 78 -6.91 18.19 9.94
C PRO A 78 -6.38 19.54 10.48
N PRO A 79 -6.46 19.78 11.80
CA PRO A 79 -5.91 20.98 12.43
C PRO A 79 -4.46 21.20 12.02
N SER A 80 -4.04 22.47 11.87
CA SER A 80 -2.66 22.81 11.48
C SER A 80 -1.62 22.35 12.50
N LEU A 81 -2.02 22.24 13.77
CA LEU A 81 -1.23 21.68 14.85
C LEU A 81 -1.91 20.42 15.36
N GLY A 82 -1.19 19.30 15.32
CA GLY A 82 -1.66 18.02 15.81
C GLY A 82 -1.72 17.96 17.33
N PRO A 83 -2.49 17.01 17.89
CA PRO A 83 -2.35 16.64 19.29
C PRO A 83 -0.89 16.25 19.63
N PRO A 84 -0.50 16.31 20.91
CA PRO A 84 0.77 15.75 21.36
C PRO A 84 0.95 14.33 20.86
N ASP A 85 2.19 13.96 20.54
CA ASP A 85 2.58 12.61 20.17
C ASP A 85 1.90 12.05 18.90
N THR A 86 1.45 12.95 18.03
CA THR A 86 0.88 12.58 16.72
C THR A 86 1.73 13.06 15.56
N PHE A 87 1.61 12.37 14.43
CA PHE A 87 2.35 12.66 13.21
C PHE A 87 1.39 12.86 12.05
N LEU A 88 1.63 13.88 11.22
CA LEU A 88 0.74 14.17 10.11
C LEU A 88 1.05 13.23 8.95
N VAL A 89 0.01 12.54 8.47
CA VAL A 89 0.05 11.79 7.23
C VAL A 89 -0.51 12.63 6.10
N GLU A 90 0.20 12.67 4.98
CA GLU A 90 -0.15 13.40 3.78
C GLU A 90 -0.24 12.44 2.58
N LEU A 91 -1.14 12.74 1.64
CA LEU A 91 -1.10 12.17 0.30
C LEU A 91 -0.19 13.04 -0.57
N LEU A 92 0.85 12.44 -1.12
CA LEU A 92 1.66 13.04 -2.17
C LEU A 92 1.11 12.61 -3.54
N THR A 93 0.94 13.58 -4.43
CA THR A 93 0.60 13.33 -5.84
C THR A 93 1.75 13.79 -6.72
N TYR A 94 2.24 12.89 -7.57
CA TYR A 94 3.25 13.17 -8.58
C TYR A 94 2.61 13.10 -9.96
N ASN A 95 2.92 14.05 -10.84
CA ASN A 95 2.29 14.15 -12.16
C ASN A 95 2.63 12.92 -13.00
N GLY A 96 1.60 12.11 -13.31
CA GLY A 96 1.77 10.85 -14.04
C GLY A 96 1.67 10.97 -15.56
N HIS A 97 1.41 12.15 -16.12
CA HIS A 97 1.08 12.31 -17.53
C HIS A 97 2.07 11.60 -18.48
N PRO A 98 1.59 10.79 -19.47
CA PRO A 98 0.20 10.62 -19.91
C PRO A 98 -0.61 9.56 -19.14
N TYR A 99 -0.07 8.99 -18.08
CA TYR A 99 -0.72 8.00 -17.23
C TYR A 99 -1.42 8.65 -16.03
N LYS A 100 -1.99 7.82 -15.15
CA LYS A 100 -2.52 8.26 -13.85
C LYS A 100 -1.40 8.77 -12.97
N ASP A 101 -1.73 9.73 -12.10
CA ASP A 101 -0.79 10.28 -11.14
C ASP A 101 -0.22 9.20 -10.22
N HIS A 102 1.06 9.33 -9.88
CA HIS A 102 1.66 8.44 -8.89
C HIS A 102 1.32 8.97 -7.49
N TRP A 103 0.84 8.09 -6.62
CA TRP A 103 0.43 8.43 -5.25
C TRP A 103 1.35 7.77 -4.22
N ALA A 104 1.60 8.49 -3.13
CA ALA A 104 2.35 7.98 -1.98
C ALA A 104 1.77 8.52 -0.68
N TYR A 105 1.85 7.72 0.38
CA TYR A 105 1.72 8.25 1.74
C TYR A 105 3.03 8.89 2.17
N PHE A 106 2.93 9.98 2.93
CA PHE A 106 4.05 10.65 3.54
C PHE A 106 3.78 10.93 5.01
N ILE A 107 4.56 10.31 5.89
CA ILE A 107 4.52 10.57 7.33
C ILE A 107 5.55 11.66 7.60
N ARG A 108 5.09 12.83 8.02
CA ARG A 108 5.92 14.02 8.22
C ARG A 108 6.81 13.85 9.45
N SER A 109 8.10 14.18 9.31
CA SER A 109 9.00 14.28 10.45
C SER A 109 8.59 15.43 11.39
N PRO A 110 8.62 15.24 12.72
CA PRO A 110 8.27 16.28 13.68
C PRO A 110 9.24 17.48 13.65
N SER A 111 10.48 17.27 13.19
CA SER A 111 11.52 18.31 13.18
C SER A 111 11.60 19.08 11.86
N ASN A 112 11.12 18.50 10.75
CA ASN A 112 11.20 19.12 9.43
C ASN A 112 10.00 18.71 8.55
N PRO A 113 9.06 19.63 8.22
CA PRO A 113 7.88 19.33 7.41
C PRO A 113 8.13 18.87 5.97
N SER A 114 9.36 18.99 5.50
CA SER A 114 9.81 18.61 4.15
C SER A 114 10.57 17.28 4.13
N VAL A 115 10.82 16.68 5.30
CA VAL A 115 11.49 15.38 5.46
C VAL A 115 10.55 14.43 6.18
N GLY A 116 10.56 13.16 5.82
CA GLY A 116 9.66 12.18 6.43
C GLY A 116 9.85 10.78 5.85
N VAL A 117 8.85 9.93 6.08
CA VAL A 117 8.82 8.58 5.49
C VAL A 117 7.84 8.57 4.33
N ARG A 118 8.31 8.16 3.14
CA ARG A 118 7.47 7.96 1.95
C ARG A 118 7.18 6.48 1.77
N LEU A 119 5.89 6.12 1.70
CA LEU A 119 5.42 4.76 1.46
C LEU A 119 4.62 4.72 0.16
N HIS A 120 5.02 3.89 -0.81
CA HIS A 120 4.34 3.81 -2.10
C HIS A 120 4.53 2.46 -2.79
N ALA A 121 3.57 2.12 -3.66
CA ALA A 121 3.77 1.06 -4.64
C ALA A 121 4.39 1.65 -5.92
N THR A 122 5.51 1.09 -6.39
CA THR A 122 6.21 1.50 -7.60
C THR A 122 6.30 0.34 -8.58
N GLY A 123 6.26 0.64 -9.88
CA GLY A 123 6.34 -0.36 -10.94
C GLY A 123 5.39 -0.06 -12.08
N ASP A 124 5.19 -1.07 -12.92
CA ASP A 124 4.35 -0.96 -14.11
C ASP A 124 3.71 -2.31 -14.46
N VAL A 125 2.77 -2.30 -15.39
CA VAL A 125 2.01 -3.48 -15.83
C VAL A 125 2.90 -4.61 -16.33
N ARG A 126 4.04 -4.27 -16.95
CA ARG A 126 4.95 -5.23 -17.57
C ARG A 126 5.86 -5.87 -16.53
N ASN A 127 6.37 -5.08 -15.60
CA ASN A 127 7.34 -5.51 -14.59
C ASN A 127 6.71 -5.94 -13.27
N GLY A 128 5.42 -5.65 -13.08
CA GLY A 128 4.73 -5.77 -11.79
C GLY A 128 5.01 -4.55 -10.91
N PHE A 129 4.25 -4.44 -9.82
CA PHE A 129 4.47 -3.41 -8.81
C PHE A 129 5.16 -4.04 -7.58
N ARG A 130 5.94 -3.23 -6.88
CA ARG A 130 6.56 -3.55 -5.59
C ARG A 130 6.27 -2.42 -4.61
N PHE A 131 6.18 -2.75 -3.33
CA PHE A 131 6.05 -1.78 -2.27
C PHE A 131 7.44 -1.28 -1.84
N GLU A 132 7.59 0.04 -1.70
CA GLU A 132 8.82 0.68 -1.24
C GLU A 132 8.52 1.64 -0.09
N ILE A 133 9.42 1.63 0.91
CA ILE A 133 9.47 2.58 2.01
C ILE A 133 10.79 3.31 1.94
N GLN A 134 10.72 4.64 1.98
CA GLN A 134 11.90 5.50 1.93
C GLN A 134 11.91 6.36 3.19
N LEU A 135 12.86 6.04 4.08
CA LEU A 135 13.14 6.82 5.28
C LEU A 135 13.89 8.10 4.90
N ASP A 136 13.75 9.14 5.73
CA ASP A 136 14.37 10.46 5.53
C ASP A 136 14.16 11.05 4.13
N TYR A 137 13.03 10.71 3.50
CA TYR A 137 12.66 11.20 2.18
C TYR A 137 12.43 12.72 2.25
N ASN A 138 13.22 13.46 1.47
CA ASN A 138 13.12 14.91 1.38
C ASN A 138 12.42 15.31 0.07
N LEU A 139 11.31 16.04 0.21
CA LEU A 139 10.42 16.41 -0.88
C LEU A 139 11.06 17.30 -1.98
N TYR A 140 12.21 17.92 -1.70
CA TYR A 140 12.82 18.93 -2.59
C TYR A 140 14.23 18.58 -3.06
N THR A 141 14.82 17.48 -2.58
CA THR A 141 16.16 17.05 -3.01
C THR A 141 16.13 15.89 -3.99
N THR A 142 14.96 15.32 -4.26
CA THR A 142 14.78 14.25 -5.25
C THR A 142 14.33 14.83 -6.58
N GLU A 143 14.65 14.13 -7.68
CA GLU A 143 14.22 14.51 -9.04
C GLU A 143 12.69 14.50 -9.19
N ASP A 144 12.02 13.68 -8.39
CA ASP A 144 10.57 13.53 -8.36
C ASP A 144 9.97 14.39 -7.23
N ILE A 145 9.43 15.56 -7.60
CA ILE A 145 8.81 16.52 -6.66
C ILE A 145 7.28 16.38 -6.75
N PRO A 146 6.57 16.21 -5.61
CA PRO A 146 5.11 16.15 -5.63
C PRO A 146 4.50 17.42 -6.20
N THR A 147 3.55 17.29 -7.12
CA THR A 147 2.77 18.41 -7.65
C THR A 147 1.64 18.84 -6.72
N LYS A 148 1.17 17.93 -5.85
CA LYS A 148 0.18 18.23 -4.82
C LYS A 148 0.52 17.52 -3.51
N ARG A 149 0.16 18.16 -2.40
CA ARG A 149 0.21 17.62 -1.04
C ARG A 149 -1.16 17.84 -0.40
N ILE A 150 -1.78 16.78 0.09
CA ILE A 150 -3.07 16.84 0.79
C ILE A 150 -2.87 16.28 2.18
N SER A 151 -3.11 17.08 3.21
CA SER A 151 -3.07 16.61 4.60
C SER A 151 -4.27 15.70 4.86
N LEU A 152 -4.01 14.47 5.29
CA LEU A 152 -5.07 13.48 5.52
C LEU A 152 -5.50 13.50 6.97
N GLN A 153 -4.61 13.12 7.88
CA GLN A 153 -4.94 12.95 9.30
C GLN A 153 -3.68 12.94 10.17
N TRP A 154 -3.85 13.31 11.44
CA TRP A 154 -2.87 13.10 12.50
C TRP A 154 -2.99 11.66 13.03
N VAL A 155 -1.93 10.86 12.92
CA VAL A 155 -1.87 9.50 13.44
C VAL A 155 -1.14 9.46 14.78
N ASP A 156 -1.65 8.66 15.70
CA ASP A 156 -1.10 8.48 17.05
C ASP A 156 0.21 7.67 17.00
N GLY A 157 1.28 8.18 17.62
CA GLY A 157 2.55 7.47 17.73
C GLY A 157 2.69 6.58 18.96
N GLY A 158 1.70 6.58 19.86
CA GLY A 158 1.73 5.85 21.13
C GLY A 158 0.92 4.57 21.15
N LYS A 159 -0.11 4.43 20.31
CA LYS A 159 -0.96 3.23 20.27
C LYS A 159 -0.34 2.14 19.40
N ILE A 160 0.04 1.05 20.07
CA ILE A 160 0.49 -0.20 19.46
C ILE A 160 -0.77 -1.04 19.16
N PRO A 161 -1.12 -1.34 17.89
CA PRO A 161 -2.27 -2.20 17.59
C PRO A 161 -2.07 -3.67 18.00
N ASN A 162 -0.83 -4.12 18.21
CA ASN A 162 -0.51 -5.44 18.73
C ASN A 162 1.00 -5.54 19.02
N GLU A 163 1.43 -6.45 19.88
CA GLU A 163 2.84 -6.78 20.12
C GLU A 163 3.51 -7.30 18.81
N GLY A 164 3.90 -6.40 17.91
CA GLY A 164 4.33 -6.72 16.55
C GLY A 164 5.40 -5.77 16.00
N LEU A 165 6.30 -6.36 15.19
CA LEU A 165 7.45 -5.89 14.40
C LEU A 165 8.47 -4.90 15.02
N CYS A 166 8.06 -3.98 15.88
CA CYS A 166 8.94 -2.91 16.37
C CYS A 166 9.31 -3.07 17.84
N GLU A 167 10.60 -2.93 18.11
CA GLU A 167 11.16 -3.09 19.44
C GLU A 167 10.56 -2.06 20.42
N ALA A 168 10.37 -2.47 21.68
CA ALA A 168 9.73 -1.60 22.67
C ALA A 168 10.48 -0.28 22.93
N ASP A 169 11.76 -0.20 22.57
CA ASP A 169 12.67 0.93 22.82
C ASP A 169 12.82 1.91 21.64
N VAL A 170 12.01 1.80 20.59
CA VAL A 170 11.98 2.83 19.53
C VAL A 170 11.19 4.07 19.95
N ASP A 171 11.64 5.25 19.49
CA ASP A 171 10.94 6.51 19.71
C ASP A 171 9.52 6.51 19.09
N MET A 172 8.67 7.45 19.53
CA MET A 172 7.27 7.50 19.13
C MET A 172 7.07 7.71 17.62
N TYR A 173 7.99 8.40 16.95
CA TYR A 173 7.92 8.61 15.51
C TYR A 173 8.16 7.30 14.77
N ASN A 174 9.20 6.57 15.14
CA ASN A 174 9.49 5.24 14.62
C ASN A 174 8.34 4.25 14.92
N ARG A 175 7.75 4.31 16.12
CA ARG A 175 6.57 3.48 16.45
C ARG A 175 5.34 3.79 15.58
N ALA A 176 5.09 5.06 15.28
CA ALA A 176 4.01 5.46 14.37
C ALA A 176 4.24 4.90 12.97
N ILE A 177 5.47 5.03 12.45
CA ILE A 177 5.86 4.50 11.14
C ILE A 177 5.65 3.00 11.10
N CYS A 178 6.11 2.27 12.12
CA CYS A 178 5.96 0.82 12.23
C CYS A 178 4.49 0.37 12.17
N SER A 179 3.64 0.97 13.00
CA SER A 179 2.23 0.60 13.06
C SER A 179 1.52 0.90 11.73
N PHE A 180 1.86 2.03 11.12
CA PHE A 180 1.37 2.40 9.80
C PHE A 180 1.84 1.41 8.72
N GLU A 181 3.13 1.08 8.72
CA GLU A 181 3.77 0.14 7.81
C GLU A 181 3.15 -1.26 7.87
N GLU A 182 2.99 -1.79 9.09
CA GLU A 182 2.38 -3.10 9.31
C GLU A 182 0.97 -3.16 8.71
N SER A 183 0.21 -2.08 8.87
CA SER A 183 -1.14 -1.97 8.33
C SER A 183 -1.17 -1.93 6.81
N VAL A 184 -0.36 -1.05 6.19
CA VAL A 184 -0.36 -0.88 4.73
C VAL A 184 0.25 -2.06 3.98
N ARG A 185 1.14 -2.83 4.62
CA ARG A 185 1.72 -4.06 4.03
C ARG A 185 0.69 -5.17 3.77
N ARG A 186 -0.47 -5.11 4.42
CA ARG A 186 -1.56 -6.08 4.17
C ARG A 186 -2.26 -5.87 2.83
N ALA A 187 -2.18 -4.65 2.27
CA ALA A 187 -2.69 -4.39 0.94
C ALA A 187 -1.85 -5.14 -0.10
N GLU A 188 -2.52 -5.90 -0.96
CA GLU A 188 -1.86 -6.66 -2.02
C GLU A 188 -1.24 -5.71 -3.04
N VAL A 189 0.09 -5.78 -3.17
CA VAL A 189 0.80 -5.04 -4.20
C VAL A 189 0.40 -5.57 -5.58
N PRO A 190 0.10 -4.71 -6.58
CA PRO A 190 -0.33 -5.15 -7.89
C PRO A 190 0.63 -6.17 -8.55
N GLY A 191 0.15 -7.39 -8.79
CA GLY A 191 0.90 -8.43 -9.49
C GLY A 191 1.07 -8.17 -11.00
N LYS A 192 1.99 -8.91 -11.65
CA LYS A 192 2.16 -8.89 -13.11
C LYS A 192 0.88 -9.39 -13.80
N THR A 193 0.25 -8.57 -14.63
CA THR A 193 -0.99 -8.93 -15.35
C THR A 193 -0.78 -9.36 -16.80
N LEU A 194 0.45 -9.67 -17.21
CA LEU A 194 0.68 -10.26 -18.53
C LEU A 194 0.57 -11.78 -18.42
N ASN A 195 -0.53 -12.31 -18.95
CA ASN A 195 -0.67 -13.74 -19.22
C ASN A 195 0.59 -14.23 -19.95
N SER A 196 1.34 -15.14 -19.34
CA SER A 196 2.27 -15.98 -20.08
C SER A 196 1.45 -16.73 -21.12
N LEU A 197 1.81 -16.59 -22.40
CA LEU A 197 1.28 -17.40 -23.49
C LEU A 197 1.59 -18.88 -23.17
N GLY A 198 0.64 -19.58 -22.55
CA GLY A 198 0.84 -20.97 -22.16
C GLY A 198 -0.22 -21.64 -21.29
N GLU A 199 -1.24 -20.96 -20.79
CA GLU A 199 -2.30 -21.62 -20.00
C GLU A 199 -3.67 -21.47 -20.67
N GLU A 200 -4.01 -22.49 -21.45
CA GLU A 200 -5.39 -22.79 -21.85
C GLU A 200 -6.20 -23.08 -20.57
N ASN A 201 -6.97 -22.11 -20.06
CA ASN A 201 -8.26 -22.27 -19.34
C ASN A 201 -8.70 -21.05 -18.52
N HIS A 202 -8.55 -19.82 -19.03
CA HIS A 202 -9.16 -18.64 -18.40
C HIS A 202 -10.25 -18.02 -19.26
N LEU A 203 -11.43 -18.64 -19.18
CA LEU A 203 -12.69 -18.08 -19.66
C LEU A 203 -12.97 -16.74 -18.92
N GLY A 204 -12.74 -15.61 -19.58
CA GLY A 204 -13.45 -14.35 -19.35
C GLY A 204 -13.35 -13.65 -17.98
N LYS A 205 -12.38 -13.97 -17.11
CA LYS A 205 -12.19 -13.18 -15.88
C LYS A 205 -11.68 -11.78 -16.24
N LYS A 206 -12.45 -10.74 -15.88
CA LYS A 206 -12.05 -9.34 -15.98
C LYS A 206 -10.74 -9.14 -15.20
N ILE A 207 -9.64 -8.89 -15.92
CA ILE A 207 -8.37 -8.52 -15.30
C ILE A 207 -8.54 -7.13 -14.70
N ILE A 208 -8.67 -7.04 -13.38
CA ILE A 208 -8.61 -5.76 -12.67
C ILE A 208 -7.12 -5.43 -12.54
N GLN A 209 -6.63 -4.55 -13.42
CA GLN A 209 -5.28 -4.03 -13.31
C GLN A 209 -5.20 -3.16 -12.04
N LYS A 210 -4.52 -3.67 -11.01
CA LYS A 210 -4.19 -2.86 -9.83
C LYS A 210 -3.03 -1.92 -10.20
N ASP A 211 -3.02 -0.71 -9.64
CA ASP A 211 -1.99 0.32 -9.81
C ASP A 211 -1.62 0.93 -8.44
N CYS A 212 -0.70 1.91 -8.41
CA CYS A 212 -0.26 2.52 -7.16
C CYS A 212 -1.39 3.21 -6.38
N GLN A 213 -2.38 3.81 -7.07
CA GLN A 213 -3.53 4.42 -6.42
C GLN A 213 -4.47 3.36 -5.84
N SER A 214 -4.68 2.25 -6.55
CA SER A 214 -5.50 1.13 -6.08
C SER A 214 -4.88 0.46 -4.86
N TRP A 215 -3.55 0.30 -4.84
CA TRP A 215 -2.83 -0.17 -3.65
C TRP A 215 -3.00 0.81 -2.48
N LEU A 216 -2.84 2.11 -2.71
CA LEU A 216 -2.92 3.12 -1.66
C LEU A 216 -4.31 3.19 -1.02
N VAL A 217 -5.35 3.04 -1.85
CA VAL A 217 -6.75 2.99 -1.41
C VAL A 217 -7.07 1.70 -0.65
N GLU A 218 -6.58 0.54 -1.11
CA GLU A 218 -6.70 -0.73 -0.37
C GLU A 218 -5.97 -0.66 0.99
N ALA A 219 -4.79 -0.04 1.01
CA ALA A 219 -4.05 0.23 2.24
C ALA A 219 -4.81 1.17 3.20
N ALA A 220 -5.57 2.14 2.68
CA ALA A 220 -6.43 3.00 3.49
C ALA A 220 -7.52 2.19 4.21
N ASP A 221 -8.10 1.20 3.55
CA ASP A 221 -9.13 0.34 4.14
C ASP A 221 -8.56 -0.47 5.31
N HIS A 222 -7.32 -0.95 5.21
CA HIS A 222 -6.60 -1.61 6.31
C HIS A 222 -6.26 -0.65 7.46
N LEU A 223 -5.83 0.58 7.16
CA LEU A 223 -5.57 1.60 8.17
C LEU A 223 -6.84 1.96 8.95
N VAL A 224 -8.01 1.97 8.31
CA VAL A 224 -9.30 2.17 8.98
C VAL A 224 -9.67 0.97 9.85
N GLN A 225 -9.43 -0.26 9.37
CA GLN A 225 -9.67 -1.48 10.14
C GLN A 225 -8.86 -1.52 11.44
N ASP A 226 -7.62 -1.00 11.42
CA ASP A 226 -6.75 -0.93 12.60
C ASP A 226 -7.02 0.31 13.48
N GLY A 227 -7.94 1.18 13.08
CA GLY A 227 -8.22 2.44 13.80
C GLY A 227 -7.10 3.47 13.70
N ILE A 228 -6.22 3.37 12.69
CA ILE A 228 -5.17 4.35 12.40
C ILE A 228 -5.74 5.52 11.59
N PHE A 229 -6.64 5.23 10.64
CA PHE A 229 -7.37 6.23 9.87
C PHE A 229 -8.84 6.27 10.22
N ASP A 230 -9.43 7.47 10.10
CA ASP A 230 -10.87 7.64 10.12
C ASP A 230 -11.49 7.16 8.79
N PRO A 231 -12.70 6.58 8.79
CA PRO A 231 -13.36 6.13 7.56
C PRO A 231 -13.53 7.22 6.50
N GLU A 232 -13.61 8.49 6.91
CA GLU A 232 -13.71 9.64 6.01
C GLU A 232 -12.46 9.81 5.14
N VAL A 233 -11.27 9.51 5.67
CA VAL A 233 -10.01 9.57 4.93
C VAL A 233 -10.01 8.53 3.82
N ALA A 234 -10.36 7.28 4.12
CA ALA A 234 -10.49 6.23 3.11
C ALA A 234 -11.57 6.59 2.08
N GLY A 235 -12.74 7.07 2.53
CA GLY A 235 -13.82 7.51 1.65
C GLY A 235 -13.40 8.61 0.67
N PHE A 236 -12.60 9.58 1.13
CA PHE A 236 -12.00 10.60 0.28
C PHE A 236 -11.03 10.00 -0.75
N LEU A 237 -10.11 9.13 -0.32
CA LEU A 237 -9.13 8.50 -1.21
C LEU A 237 -9.80 7.64 -2.29
N HIS A 238 -10.85 6.89 -1.94
CA HIS A 238 -11.68 6.15 -2.90
C HIS A 238 -12.34 7.09 -3.91
N ALA A 239 -12.86 8.23 -3.47
CA ALA A 239 -13.58 9.17 -4.32
C ALA A 239 -12.69 9.96 -5.28
N VAL A 240 -11.42 10.22 -4.92
CA VAL A 240 -10.48 10.99 -5.74
C VAL A 240 -9.56 10.12 -6.61
N LYS A 241 -9.64 8.79 -6.49
CA LYS A 241 -8.86 7.85 -7.30
C LYS A 241 -9.20 7.98 -8.79
N GLN A 242 -8.18 8.06 -9.65
CA GLN A 242 -8.27 8.11 -11.12
C GLN A 242 -8.38 6.70 -11.71
#